data_AF-A0A7K5U616-F1
#
_entry.id   AF-A0A7K5U616-F1
#
_cell.length_a   1.000
_cell.length_b   1.000
_cell.length_c   1.000
_cell.angle_alpha   90.00
_cell.angle_beta   90.00
_cell.angle_gamma   90.00
#
_symmetry.space_group_name_H-M   'P 1'
#
loop_
_entity.id
_entity.type
_entity.pdbx_description
1 polymer ?
#
loop_
_entity_poly.entity_id
_entity_poly.type
_entity_poly.pdbx_seq_one_letter_code
_entity_poly.pdbx_strand_id
1 'polypeptide(L)'
;MKGGEVWDQETKWSEIVPNSDGTFHGLAKIEVLPGERDQYRCRVEHAGMPEPGTFAWEPESVWNSTPVLVGVIAAVLVIVLLIIGLVGFRVWKLQCGKSQDG
;
A
#
# COMPACT_ATOMS: atom_id res chain seq x y z
N MET A 1 -3.51 -22.27 -3.55
CA MET A 1 -4.22 -22.77 -4.75
C MET A 1 -4.26 -21.70 -5.83
N LYS A 2 -4.24 -22.10 -7.10
CA LYS A 2 -4.38 -21.23 -8.28
C LYS A 2 -5.41 -21.86 -9.21
N GLY A 3 -6.44 -21.13 -9.62
CA GLY A 3 -7.48 -21.67 -10.52
C GLY A 3 -8.26 -22.89 -9.97
N GLY A 4 -8.25 -23.14 -8.66
CA GLY A 4 -8.88 -24.30 -8.03
C GLY A 4 -7.94 -25.48 -7.75
N GLU A 5 -6.71 -25.45 -8.27
CA GLU A 5 -5.71 -26.51 -8.05
C GLU A 5 -4.77 -26.18 -6.88
N VAL A 6 -4.33 -27.20 -6.14
CA VAL A 6 -3.36 -27.06 -5.04
C VAL A 6 -1.93 -27.06 -5.62
N TRP A 7 -1.12 -26.09 -5.20
CA TRP A 7 0.22 -25.85 -5.73
C TRP A 7 1.28 -26.12 -4.66
N ASP A 8 1.54 -27.40 -4.36
CA ASP A 8 2.42 -27.79 -3.24
C ASP A 8 3.91 -27.76 -3.56
N GLN A 9 4.32 -27.99 -4.82
CA GLN A 9 5.75 -28.09 -5.17
C GLN A 9 6.53 -26.79 -4.94
N GLU A 10 5.87 -25.64 -5.14
CA GLU A 10 6.46 -24.31 -4.97
C GLU A 10 6.14 -23.69 -3.60
N THR A 11 5.25 -24.33 -2.83
CA THR A 11 4.85 -23.85 -1.52
C THR A 11 5.80 -24.40 -0.45
N LYS A 12 6.50 -23.51 0.23
CA LYS A 12 7.32 -23.82 1.39
C LYS A 12 6.45 -23.80 2.65
N TRP A 13 6.43 -24.91 3.36
CA TRP A 13 5.68 -25.07 4.60
C TRP A 13 6.62 -24.96 5.80
N SER A 14 6.18 -24.25 6.84
CA SER A 14 6.83 -24.31 8.14
C SER A 14 6.34 -25.51 8.93
N GLU A 15 7.09 -25.90 9.95
CA GLU A 15 6.58 -26.77 11.00
C GLU A 15 5.39 -26.11 11.71
N ILE A 16 4.50 -26.95 12.25
CA ILE A 16 3.38 -26.51 13.08
C ILE A 16 3.87 -26.46 14.52
N VAL A 17 3.84 -25.28 15.13
CA VAL A 17 4.42 -25.02 16.45
C VAL A 17 3.30 -24.62 17.43
N PRO A 18 3.33 -25.13 18.68
CA PRO A 18 2.34 -24.77 19.69
C PRO A 18 2.56 -23.34 20.23
N ASN A 19 1.46 -22.68 20.57
CA ASN A 19 1.41 -21.39 21.25
C ASN A 19 1.21 -21.58 22.77
N SER A 20 1.51 -20.55 23.55
CA SER A 20 1.34 -20.57 25.02
C SER A 20 -0.11 -20.59 25.47
N ASP A 21 -1.04 -20.19 24.60
CA ASP A 21 -2.48 -20.20 24.83
C ASP A 21 -3.15 -21.54 24.47
N GLY A 22 -2.36 -22.54 24.07
CA GLY A 22 -2.85 -23.87 23.68
C GLY A 22 -3.31 -23.98 22.22
N THR A 23 -3.16 -22.92 21.42
CA THR A 23 -3.37 -22.97 19.96
C THR A 23 -2.10 -23.37 19.21
N PHE A 24 -2.15 -23.44 17.88
CA PHE A 24 -1.00 -23.79 17.03
C PHE A 24 -0.83 -22.73 15.94
N HIS A 25 0.41 -22.51 15.50
CA HIS A 25 0.72 -21.71 14.33
C HIS A 25 1.51 -22.52 13.29
N GLY A 26 1.24 -22.24 12.02
CA GLY A 26 1.96 -22.77 10.87
C GLY A 26 1.86 -21.79 9.70
N LEU A 27 2.82 -21.86 8.78
CA LEU A 27 2.92 -20.95 7.64
C LEU A 27 3.11 -21.73 6.34
N ALA A 28 2.45 -21.25 5.28
CA ALA A 28 2.68 -21.65 3.90
C ALA A 28 3.12 -20.42 3.10
N LYS A 29 4.24 -20.52 2.37
CA LYS A 29 4.80 -19.41 1.59
C LYS A 29 5.09 -19.85 0.17
N ILE A 30 4.63 -19.08 -0.80
CA ILE A 30 4.89 -19.26 -2.23
C ILE A 30 5.44 -17.96 -2.82
N GLU A 31 6.34 -18.08 -3.80
CA GLU A 31 6.87 -16.94 -4.55
C GLU A 31 6.02 -16.74 -5.80
N VAL A 32 5.43 -15.55 -5.95
CA VAL A 32 4.52 -15.22 -7.05
C VAL A 32 4.90 -13.90 -7.69
N LEU A 33 4.79 -13.84 -9.01
CA LEU A 33 4.99 -12.60 -9.75
C LEU A 33 3.92 -11.57 -9.34
N PRO A 34 4.26 -10.27 -9.23
CA PRO A 34 3.31 -9.24 -8.83
C PRO A 34 2.02 -9.22 -9.65
N GLY A 35 2.10 -9.45 -10.97
CA GLY A 35 0.95 -9.48 -11.88
C GLY A 35 0.09 -10.75 -11.79
N GLU A 36 0.53 -11.76 -11.03
CA GLU A 36 -0.21 -13.01 -10.87
C GLU A 36 -0.83 -13.17 -9.48
N ARG A 37 -0.54 -12.28 -8.52
CA ARG A 37 -0.97 -12.41 -7.12
C ARG A 37 -2.46 -12.67 -6.97
N ASP A 38 -3.29 -11.97 -7.74
CA ASP A 38 -4.75 -12.08 -7.69
C ASP A 38 -5.29 -13.44 -8.16
N GLN A 39 -4.48 -14.23 -8.86
CA GLN A 39 -4.83 -15.58 -9.32
C GLN A 39 -4.65 -16.63 -8.23
N TYR A 40 -3.92 -16.30 -7.17
CA TYR A 40 -3.62 -17.21 -6.06
C TYR A 40 -4.55 -16.95 -4.88
N ARG A 41 -4.94 -18.04 -4.22
CA ARG A 41 -5.71 -18.03 -2.98
C ARG A 41 -5.10 -18.99 -1.97
N CYS A 42 -5.03 -18.57 -0.71
CA CYS A 42 -4.68 -19.43 0.41
C CYS A 42 -5.93 -20.23 0.81
N ARG A 43 -5.80 -21.56 0.94
CA ARG A 43 -6.88 -22.43 1.38
C ARG A 43 -6.48 -23.09 2.69
N VAL A 44 -7.32 -22.97 3.71
CA VAL A 44 -7.07 -23.50 5.06
C VAL A 44 -8.19 -24.45 5.42
N GLU A 45 -7.84 -25.70 5.68
CA GLU A 45 -8.76 -26.74 6.13
C GLU A 45 -8.43 -27.07 7.58
N HIS A 46 -9.42 -26.99 8.46
CA HIS A 46 -9.26 -27.23 9.89
C HIS A 46 -10.55 -27.81 10.45
N ALA A 47 -10.47 -28.82 11.32
CA ALA A 47 -11.63 -29.52 11.87
C ALA A 47 -12.60 -28.60 12.63
N GLY A 48 -12.11 -27.45 13.15
CA GLY A 48 -12.94 -26.44 13.80
C GLY A 48 -13.75 -25.56 12.85
N MET A 49 -13.57 -25.69 11.53
CA MET A 49 -14.33 -24.95 10.53
C MET A 49 -15.25 -25.89 9.75
N PRO A 50 -16.55 -25.58 9.61
CA PRO A 50 -17.49 -26.42 8.85
C PRO A 50 -17.17 -26.43 7.35
N GLU A 51 -16.55 -25.36 6.84
CA GLU A 51 -16.11 -25.24 5.45
C GLU A 51 -14.65 -24.74 5.38
N PRO A 52 -13.91 -25.09 4.32
CA PRO A 52 -12.56 -24.59 4.06
C PRO A 52 -12.49 -23.07 3.92
N GLY A 53 -11.63 -22.43 4.71
CA GLY A 53 -11.34 -21.01 4.59
C GLY A 53 -10.54 -20.72 3.32
N THR A 54 -11.00 -19.79 2.49
CA THR A 54 -10.31 -19.36 1.27
C THR A 54 -10.02 -17.86 1.31
N PHE A 55 -8.75 -17.50 1.30
CA PHE A 55 -8.27 -16.12 1.45
C PHE A 55 -7.55 -15.66 0.18
N ALA A 56 -7.90 -14.49 -0.32
CA ALA A 56 -7.18 -13.84 -1.42
C ALA A 56 -6.00 -13.03 -0.89
N TRP A 57 -5.10 -12.60 -1.77
CA TRP A 57 -4.05 -11.65 -1.42
C TRP A 57 -4.67 -10.29 -1.06
N GLU A 58 -4.17 -9.64 -0.02
CA GLU A 58 -4.62 -8.29 0.34
C GLU A 58 -4.08 -7.27 -0.69
N PRO A 59 -4.91 -6.43 -1.31
CA PRO A 59 -4.43 -5.44 -2.27
C PRO A 59 -3.40 -4.52 -1.61
N GLU A 60 -2.29 -4.24 -2.32
CA GLU A 60 -1.35 -3.24 -1.82
C GLU A 60 -2.03 -1.87 -1.85
N SER A 61 -2.01 -1.18 -0.70
CA SER A 61 -2.69 0.10 -0.59
C SER A 61 -2.06 1.11 -1.56
N VAL A 62 -2.90 1.83 -2.30
CA VAL A 62 -2.47 2.90 -3.22
C VAL A 62 -1.62 3.95 -2.48
N TRP A 63 -1.91 4.17 -1.20
CA TRP A 63 -1.19 5.11 -0.35
C TRP A 63 0.26 4.67 -0.02
N ASN A 64 0.56 3.38 -0.10
CA ASN A 64 1.92 2.85 0.07
C ASN A 64 2.75 2.90 -1.23
N SER A 65 2.17 3.41 -2.33
CA SER A 65 2.88 3.55 -3.60
C SER A 65 3.82 4.77 -3.59
N THR A 66 5.12 4.53 -3.74
CA THR A 66 6.15 5.57 -3.93
C THR A 66 5.78 6.67 -4.93
N PRO A 67 5.23 6.39 -6.14
CA PRO A 67 4.87 7.46 -7.07
C PRO A 67 3.74 8.36 -6.55
N VAL A 68 2.80 7.82 -5.76
CA VAL A 68 1.71 8.60 -5.17
C VAL A 68 2.28 9.57 -4.14
N LEU A 69 3.17 9.11 -3.26
CA LEU A 69 3.84 9.96 -2.28
C LEU A 69 4.62 11.10 -2.94
N VAL A 70 5.42 10.79 -3.96
CA VAL A 70 6.20 11.79 -4.70
C VAL A 70 5.30 12.81 -5.39
N GLY A 71 4.20 12.35 -6.00
CA GLY A 71 3.23 13.24 -6.65
C GLY A 71 2.58 14.21 -5.67
N VAL A 72 2.20 13.75 -4.48
CA VAL A 72 1.63 14.60 -3.42
C VAL A 72 2.63 15.66 -2.97
N ILE A 73 3.89 15.28 -2.71
CA ILE A 73 4.94 16.23 -2.29
C ILE A 73 5.16 17.30 -3.37
N ALA A 74 5.26 16.90 -4.63
CA ALA A 74 5.45 17.82 -5.74
C ALA A 74 4.29 18.82 -5.85
N ALA A 75 3.04 18.35 -5.76
CA ALA A 75 1.85 19.20 -5.81
C ALA A 75 1.85 20.24 -4.67
N VAL A 76 2.20 19.84 -3.46
CA VAL A 76 2.29 20.75 -2.30
C VAL A 76 3.35 21.83 -2.53
N LEU A 77 4.53 21.45 -3.02
CA LEU A 77 5.61 22.41 -3.30
C LEU A 77 5.19 23.46 -4.35
N VAL A 78 4.52 23.04 -5.42
CA VAL A 78 4.00 23.96 -6.44
C VAL A 78 3.01 24.95 -5.84
N ILE A 79 2.07 24.49 -5.01
CA ILE A 79 1.08 25.34 -4.34
C ILE A 79 1.77 26.39 -3.46
N VAL A 80 2.77 25.98 -2.67
CA VAL A 80 3.52 26.90 -1.81
C VAL A 80 4.24 27.98 -2.62
N LEU A 81 4.90 27.61 -3.73
CA LEU A 81 5.57 28.58 -4.60
C LEU A 81 4.59 29.57 -5.23
N LEU A 82 3.40 29.12 -5.64
CA LEU A 82 2.36 30.00 -6.17
C LEU A 82 1.87 30.99 -5.12
N ILE A 83 1.67 30.56 -3.87
CA ILE A 83 1.28 31.44 -2.77
C ILE A 83 2.35 32.51 -2.52
N ILE A 84 3.62 32.10 -2.44
CA ILE A 84 4.75 33.03 -2.26
C ILE A 84 4.82 34.03 -3.41
N GLY A 85 4.68 33.58 -4.66
CA GLY A 85 4.67 34.43 -5.84
C GLY A 85 3.53 35.45 -5.82
N LEU A 86 2.31 35.03 -5.47
CA LEU A 86 1.15 35.91 -5.36
C LEU A 86 1.32 36.96 -4.25
N VAL A 87 1.79 36.55 -3.07
CA VAL A 87 2.03 37.47 -1.95
C VAL A 87 3.14 38.46 -2.30
N GLY A 88 4.27 37.98 -2.84
CA GLY A 88 5.38 38.83 -3.29
C GLY A 88 4.95 39.86 -4.34
N PHE A 89 4.16 39.43 -5.33
CA PHE A 89 3.61 40.32 -6.36
C PHE A 89 2.69 41.40 -5.78
N ARG A 90 1.82 41.04 -4.82
CA ARG A 90 0.93 41.99 -4.14
C ARG A 90 1.71 43.02 -3.33
N VAL A 91 2.72 42.59 -2.58
CA VAL A 91 3.59 43.50 -1.80
C VAL A 91 4.36 44.44 -2.72
N TRP A 92 4.94 43.93 -3.81
CA TRP A 92 5.64 44.75 -4.79
C TRP A 92 4.73 45.82 -5.41
N LYS A 93 3.50 45.44 -5.80
CA LYS A 93 2.52 46.40 -6.33
C LYS A 93 2.16 47.49 -5.31
N LEU A 94 2.01 47.12 -4.03
CA LEU A 94 1.73 48.09 -2.95
C LEU A 94 2.91 49.03 -2.70
N GLN A 95 4.15 48.57 -2.86
CA GLN A 95 5.34 49.39 -2.68
C GLN A 95 5.59 50.32 -3.88
N CYS A 96 5.43 49.83 -5.12
CA CYS A 96 5.56 50.68 -6.32
C CYS A 96 4.50 51.78 -6.39
N GLY A 97 3.28 51.53 -5.91
CA GLY A 97 2.24 52.56 -5.81
C GLY A 97 2.54 53.68 -4.80
N LYS A 98 3.41 53.43 -3.80
CA LYS A 98 3.79 54.44 -2.80
C LYS A 98 5.01 55.26 -3.20
N SER A 99 5.76 54.85 -4.22
CA SER A 99 6.98 55.55 -4.68
C SER A 99 6.72 56.65 -5.71
N GLN A 100 5.47 56.82 -6.18
CA GLN A 100 5.10 57.80 -7.22
C GLN A 100 4.46 59.09 -6.69
N ASP A 101 4.17 59.17 -5.38
CA ASP A 101 3.53 60.31 -4.69
C ASP A 101 4.51 61.12 -3.79
N GLY A 102 5.82 61.00 -4.02
CA GLY A 102 6.89 61.68 -3.24
C GLY A 102 7.60 62.78 -3.99
#